data_AF-A0A6I3ZQL7-F1
#
_entry.id   AF-A0A6I3ZQL7-F1
#
_cell.length_a   1.000
_cell.length_b   1.000
_cell.length_c   1.000
_cell.angle_alpha   90.00
_cell.angle_beta   90.00
_cell.angle_gamma   90.00
#
_symmetry.space_group_name_H-M   'P 1'
#
loop_
_entity.id
_entity.type
_entity.pdbx_description
1 polymer ?
#
loop_
_entity_poly.entity_id
_entity_poly.type
_entity_poly.pdbx_seq_one_letter_code
_entity_poly.pdbx_strand_id
1 'polypeptide(L)'
;MKDVIFLAAAVWLAAVGYYVGWKFIRDYGNYLLGLECLVVGVSASNFLVGSLLGATEGGIAFDVSFFLDAFSRSVGFTLILVMGLMAVTHRYQPTVAVEVGVFGLAVVAATFLKKFHDETLHIGPATFYLLANLLTTGFLAYFAKKVWDSGAQKLAIATGLITAAASVIAIIYDFCPLPFDDQNRTFFYTAALVTWGAQGVIYFLAYRALHSHNVATGTSSSHREDLRHSFG
;
A
#
# COMPACT_ATOMS: atom_id res chain seq x y z
N MET A 1 16.76 6.27 -22.08
CA MET A 1 16.89 6.76 -20.69
C MET A 1 15.57 6.64 -19.92
N LYS A 2 14.44 7.12 -20.47
CA LYS A 2 13.11 7.01 -19.82
C LYS A 2 12.73 5.59 -19.38
N ASP A 3 12.97 4.59 -20.24
CA ASP A 3 12.60 3.20 -19.95
C ASP A 3 13.46 2.60 -18.82
N VAL A 4 14.73 3.00 -18.73
CA VAL A 4 15.63 2.59 -17.63
C VAL A 4 15.14 3.15 -16.30
N ILE A 5 14.71 4.41 -16.27
CA ILE A 5 14.17 5.05 -15.07
C ILE A 5 12.85 4.39 -14.65
N PHE A 6 11.99 4.07 -15.62
CA PHE A 6 10.75 3.34 -15.39
C PHE A 6 10.98 1.95 -14.79
N LEU A 7 11.88 1.16 -15.39
CA LEU A 7 12.23 -0.17 -14.88
C LEU A 7 12.88 -0.07 -13.49
N ALA A 8 13.75 0.92 -13.26
CA ALA A 8 14.33 1.18 -11.95
C ALA A 8 13.27 1.55 -10.91
N ALA A 9 12.23 2.31 -11.28
CA ALA A 9 11.11 2.62 -10.41
C ALA A 9 10.30 1.37 -10.04
N ALA A 10 10.11 0.44 -10.98
CA ALA A 10 9.44 -0.84 -10.72
C ALA A 10 10.27 -1.72 -9.77
N VAL A 11 11.59 -1.81 -9.99
CA VAL A 11 12.52 -2.50 -9.08
C VAL A 11 12.50 -1.86 -7.69
N TRP A 12 12.50 -0.53 -7.62
CA TRP A 12 12.41 0.21 -6.36
C TRP A 12 11.12 -0.13 -5.60
N LEU A 13 9.96 -0.07 -6.25
CA LEU A 13 8.69 -0.40 -5.60
C LEU A 13 8.68 -1.86 -5.12
N ALA A 14 9.16 -2.79 -5.94
CA ALA A 14 9.25 -4.20 -5.56
C ALA A 14 10.15 -4.38 -4.32
N ALA A 15 11.35 -3.81 -4.34
CA ALA A 15 12.30 -3.88 -3.24
C ALA A 15 11.72 -3.29 -1.94
N VAL A 16 11.06 -2.13 -2.02
CA VAL A 16 10.38 -1.52 -0.88
C VAL A 16 9.26 -2.42 -0.37
N GLY A 17 8.40 -2.94 -1.25
CA GLY A 17 7.29 -3.82 -0.87
C GLY A 17 7.75 -5.05 -0.10
N TYR A 18 8.79 -5.74 -0.61
CA TYR A 18 9.38 -6.89 0.08
C TYR A 18 10.06 -6.52 1.39
N TYR A 19 10.89 -5.47 1.39
CA TYR A 19 11.65 -5.07 2.58
C TYR A 19 10.74 -4.58 3.70
N VAL A 20 9.84 -3.64 3.39
CA VAL A 20 8.90 -3.07 4.36
C VAL A 20 7.90 -4.13 4.83
N GLY A 21 7.38 -4.96 3.92
CA GLY A 21 6.47 -6.04 4.26
C GLY A 21 7.08 -7.04 5.23
N TRP A 22 8.29 -7.52 4.93
CA TRP A 22 9.05 -8.39 5.84
C TRP A 22 9.29 -7.73 7.20
N LYS A 23 9.64 -6.44 7.21
CA LYS A 23 9.87 -5.68 8.44
C LYS A 23 8.61 -5.54 9.29
N PHE A 24 7.45 -5.31 8.70
CA PHE A 24 6.18 -5.26 9.44
C PHE A 24 5.84 -6.60 10.12
N ILE A 25 6.04 -7.72 9.43
CA ILE A 25 5.80 -9.05 9.97
C ILE A 25 6.81 -9.36 11.09
N ARG A 26 8.10 -9.21 10.80
CA ARG A 26 9.17 -9.65 11.69
C ARG A 26 9.33 -8.76 12.91
N ASP A 27 9.34 -7.44 12.73
CA ASP A 27 9.69 -6.50 13.80
C ASP A 27 8.45 -6.07 14.61
N TYR A 28 7.24 -6.15 14.04
CA TYR A 28 6.01 -5.67 14.69
C TYR A 28 4.86 -6.69 14.75
N GLY A 29 4.97 -7.85 14.11
CA GLY A 29 3.88 -8.83 14.06
C GLY A 29 2.63 -8.32 13.35
N ASN A 30 2.75 -7.28 12.52
CA ASN A 30 1.62 -6.66 11.83
C ASN A 30 1.43 -7.33 10.47
N TYR A 31 0.63 -8.41 10.45
CA TYR A 31 0.40 -9.19 9.25
C TYR A 31 -0.43 -8.45 8.21
N LEU A 32 -1.36 -7.58 8.62
CA LEU A 32 -2.13 -6.73 7.70
C LEU A 32 -1.21 -5.88 6.82
N LEU A 33 -0.38 -5.02 7.42
CA LEU A 33 0.55 -4.17 6.66
C LEU A 33 1.64 -4.98 5.98
N GLY A 34 2.11 -6.03 6.66
CA GLY A 34 3.15 -6.91 6.16
C GLY A 34 2.79 -7.59 4.84
N LEU A 35 1.67 -8.32 4.83
CA LEU A 35 1.19 -9.05 3.67
C LEU A 35 0.76 -8.10 2.54
N GLU A 36 0.14 -6.96 2.85
CA GLU A 36 -0.20 -5.95 1.83
C GLU A 36 1.05 -5.42 1.12
N CYS A 37 2.11 -5.10 1.85
CA CYS A 37 3.37 -4.65 1.24
C CYS A 37 4.01 -5.75 0.38
N LEU A 38 3.90 -7.03 0.79
CA LEU A 38 4.35 -8.16 -0.02
C LEU A 38 3.51 -8.31 -1.30
N VAL A 39 2.18 -8.12 -1.22
CA VAL A 39 1.29 -8.10 -2.39
C VAL A 39 1.72 -7.03 -3.39
N VAL A 40 2.04 -5.82 -2.93
CA VAL A 40 2.59 -4.78 -3.79
C VAL A 40 3.95 -5.15 -4.37
N GLY A 41 4.82 -5.80 -3.59
CA GLY A 41 6.10 -6.31 -4.07
C GLY A 41 5.94 -7.32 -5.22
N VAL A 42 5.01 -8.26 -5.06
CA VAL A 42 4.66 -9.26 -6.09
C VAL A 42 4.03 -8.57 -7.30
N SER A 43 3.12 -7.61 -7.11
CA SER A 43 2.52 -6.84 -8.19
C SER A 43 3.57 -6.11 -9.03
N ALA A 44 4.47 -5.37 -8.38
CA ALA A 44 5.53 -4.62 -9.04
C ALA A 44 6.53 -5.53 -9.76
N SER A 45 6.81 -6.72 -9.21
CA SER A 45 7.67 -7.72 -9.84
C SER A 45 7.04 -8.27 -11.11
N ASN A 46 5.76 -8.61 -11.08
CA ASN A 46 5.03 -9.07 -12.26
C ASN A 46 4.89 -7.96 -13.32
N PHE A 47 4.66 -6.72 -12.88
CA PHE A 47 4.65 -5.56 -13.77
C PHE A 47 5.99 -5.36 -14.47
N LEU A 48 7.10 -5.51 -13.74
CA LEU A 48 8.46 -5.44 -14.28
C LEU A 48 8.70 -6.55 -15.32
N VAL A 49 8.35 -7.79 -14.99
CA VAL A 49 8.49 -8.93 -15.91
C VAL A 49 7.65 -8.73 -17.17
N GLY A 50 6.38 -8.34 -17.03
CA GLY A 50 5.51 -8.03 -18.17
C GLY A 50 6.08 -6.91 -19.05
N SER A 51 6.63 -5.88 -18.43
CA SER A 51 7.27 -4.76 -19.14
C SER A 51 8.52 -5.18 -19.91
N LEU A 52 9.29 -6.14 -19.40
CA LEU A 52 10.50 -6.66 -20.07
C LEU A 52 10.18 -7.63 -21.21
N LEU A 53 9.13 -8.45 -21.04
CA LEU A 53 8.69 -9.43 -22.05
C LEU A 53 7.82 -8.81 -23.15
N GLY A 54 7.28 -7.61 -22.93
CA GLY A 54 6.37 -6.94 -23.84
C GLY A 54 4.94 -7.48 -23.78
N ALA A 55 3.99 -6.79 -24.42
CA ALA A 55 2.56 -7.07 -24.27
C ALA A 55 2.13 -8.47 -24.76
N THR A 56 2.82 -9.05 -25.74
CA THR A 56 2.50 -10.35 -26.34
C THR A 56 2.92 -11.53 -25.47
N GLU A 57 4.13 -11.48 -24.90
CA GLU A 57 4.67 -12.58 -24.07
C GLU A 57 4.45 -12.35 -22.57
N GLY A 58 4.29 -11.09 -22.15
CA GLY A 58 4.07 -10.67 -20.77
C GLY A 58 2.61 -10.67 -20.30
N GLY A 59 1.66 -11.12 -21.13
CA GLY A 59 0.22 -11.01 -20.87
C GLY A 59 -0.21 -11.54 -19.49
N ILE A 60 0.26 -12.72 -19.09
CA ILE A 60 -0.05 -13.31 -17.78
C ILE A 60 0.55 -12.47 -16.63
N ALA A 61 1.76 -11.97 -16.81
CA ALA A 61 2.43 -11.15 -15.80
C ALA A 61 1.69 -9.81 -15.60
N PHE A 62 1.26 -9.17 -16.69
CA PHE A 62 0.40 -8.00 -16.61
C PHE A 62 -0.94 -8.31 -15.96
N ASP A 63 -1.56 -9.44 -16.30
CA ASP A 63 -2.82 -9.87 -15.72
C ASP A 63 -2.76 -10.04 -14.20
N VAL A 64 -1.67 -10.63 -13.70
CA VAL A 64 -1.42 -10.77 -12.26
C VAL A 64 -1.14 -9.41 -11.63
N SER A 65 -0.33 -8.57 -12.27
CA SER A 65 -0.04 -7.22 -11.77
C SER A 65 -1.31 -6.37 -11.64
N PHE A 66 -2.14 -6.30 -12.68
CA PHE A 66 -3.37 -5.51 -12.64
C PHE A 66 -4.39 -6.06 -11.65
N PHE A 67 -4.44 -7.38 -11.45
CA PHE A 67 -5.25 -7.98 -10.39
C PHE A 67 -4.80 -7.50 -9.00
N LEU A 68 -3.50 -7.58 -8.72
CA LEU A 68 -2.94 -7.19 -7.43
C LEU A 68 -2.97 -5.65 -7.22
N ASP A 69 -2.86 -4.86 -8.28
CA ASP A 69 -3.09 -3.41 -8.22
C ASP A 69 -4.54 -3.08 -7.84
N ALA A 70 -5.52 -3.74 -8.47
CA ALA A 70 -6.94 -3.59 -8.12
C ALA A 70 -7.23 -4.05 -6.68
N PHE A 71 -6.58 -5.13 -6.22
CA PHE A 71 -6.62 -5.58 -4.83
C PHE A 71 -6.15 -4.48 -3.87
N SER A 72 -4.96 -3.93 -4.11
CA SER A 72 -4.36 -2.92 -3.27
C SER A 72 -5.18 -1.63 -3.24
N ARG A 73 -5.67 -1.17 -4.39
CA ARG A 73 -6.43 0.08 -4.49
C ARG A 73 -7.85 0.00 -3.93
N SER A 74 -8.45 -1.19 -3.96
CA SER A 74 -9.80 -1.40 -3.45
C SER A 74 -9.83 -1.51 -1.92
N VAL A 75 -9.12 -2.50 -1.38
CA VAL A 75 -9.21 -2.90 0.03
C VAL A 75 -7.83 -2.95 0.70
N GLY A 76 -6.74 -3.16 -0.04
CA GLY A 76 -5.39 -3.29 0.50
C GLY A 76 -4.81 -2.01 1.11
N PHE A 77 -4.28 -1.10 0.29
CA PHE A 77 -3.83 0.24 0.69
C PHE A 77 -4.96 1.19 1.12
N THR A 78 -6.14 0.65 1.45
CA THR A 78 -7.29 1.36 2.02
C THR A 78 -7.67 0.76 3.37
N LEU A 79 -8.56 -0.23 3.40
CA LEU A 79 -9.07 -0.85 4.62
C LEU A 79 -7.96 -1.61 5.39
N ILE A 80 -7.17 -2.45 4.71
CA ILE A 80 -6.07 -3.21 5.33
C ILE A 80 -5.03 -2.24 5.90
N LEU A 81 -4.69 -1.19 5.16
CA LEU A 81 -3.80 -0.12 5.64
C LEU A 81 -4.35 0.54 6.90
N VAL A 82 -5.60 0.98 6.90
CA VAL A 82 -6.24 1.63 8.06
C VAL A 82 -6.20 0.69 9.27
N MET A 83 -6.65 -0.55 9.11
CA MET A 83 -6.69 -1.53 10.20
C MET A 83 -5.28 -1.86 10.71
N GLY A 84 -4.30 -1.96 9.82
CA GLY A 84 -2.90 -2.15 10.16
C GLY A 84 -2.31 -0.99 10.96
N LEU A 85 -2.65 0.25 10.60
CA LEU A 85 -2.24 1.46 11.33
C LEU A 85 -3.02 1.66 12.66
N MET A 86 -4.20 1.03 12.80
CA MET A 86 -4.93 1.01 14.07
C MET A 86 -4.16 0.29 15.18
N ALA A 87 -3.19 -0.57 14.86
CA ALA A 87 -2.29 -1.15 15.85
C ALA A 87 -1.50 -0.09 16.63
N VAL A 88 -1.07 1.00 15.98
CA VAL A 88 -0.28 2.07 16.62
C VAL A 88 -1.10 3.31 17.00
N THR A 89 -2.28 3.50 16.40
CA THR A 89 -3.15 4.65 16.73
C THR A 89 -4.20 4.32 17.79
N HIS A 90 -4.74 3.10 17.76
CA HIS A 90 -5.87 2.67 18.59
C HIS A 90 -5.54 1.43 19.44
N ARG A 91 -4.32 0.88 19.33
CA ARG A 91 -3.91 -0.40 19.95
C ARG A 91 -4.80 -1.58 19.54
N TYR A 92 -5.40 -1.48 18.35
CA TYR A 92 -6.24 -2.53 17.82
C TYR A 92 -5.37 -3.73 17.40
N GLN A 93 -5.78 -4.93 17.78
CA GLN A 93 -5.16 -6.18 17.36
C GLN A 93 -6.25 -7.03 16.70
N PRO A 94 -6.28 -7.12 15.35
CA PRO A 94 -7.27 -7.93 14.66
C PRO A 94 -7.09 -9.40 15.04
N THR A 95 -8.20 -10.15 15.10
CA THR A 95 -8.14 -11.61 15.19
C THR A 95 -7.76 -12.19 13.83
N VAL A 96 -7.21 -13.41 13.81
CA VAL A 96 -6.85 -14.12 12.56
C VAL A 96 -8.05 -14.22 11.61
N ALA A 97 -9.26 -14.44 12.14
CA ALA A 97 -10.47 -14.49 11.33
C ALA A 97 -10.76 -13.15 10.63
N VAL A 98 -10.53 -12.03 11.31
CA VAL A 98 -10.67 -10.69 10.73
C VAL A 98 -9.61 -10.45 9.68
N GLU A 99 -8.35 -10.79 9.94
CA GLU A 99 -7.27 -10.66 8.96
C GLU A 99 -7.60 -11.45 7.67
N VAL A 100 -7.89 -12.74 7.80
CA VAL A 100 -8.27 -13.60 6.68
C VAL A 100 -9.52 -13.07 5.96
N GLY A 101 -10.53 -12.60 6.70
CA GLY A 101 -11.75 -12.05 6.15
C GLY A 101 -11.52 -10.81 5.29
N VAL A 102 -10.66 -9.89 5.73
CA VAL A 102 -10.37 -8.66 4.97
C VAL A 102 -9.50 -8.95 3.74
N PHE A 103 -8.53 -9.85 3.82
CA PHE A 103 -7.79 -10.33 2.64
C PHE A 103 -8.72 -11.05 1.66
N GLY A 104 -9.66 -11.87 2.15
CA GLY A 104 -10.68 -12.51 1.31
C GLY A 104 -11.60 -11.51 0.61
N LEU A 105 -12.06 -10.49 1.34
CA LEU A 105 -12.84 -9.38 0.77
C LEU A 105 -12.06 -8.66 -0.33
N ALA A 106 -10.78 -8.41 -0.12
CA ALA A 106 -9.90 -7.77 -1.09
C ALA A 106 -9.73 -8.62 -2.37
N VAL A 107 -9.59 -9.95 -2.25
CA VAL A 107 -9.56 -10.87 -3.40
C VAL A 107 -10.87 -10.81 -4.18
N VAL A 108 -12.01 -10.82 -3.50
CA VAL A 108 -13.34 -10.73 -4.13
C VAL A 108 -13.47 -9.40 -4.87
N ALA A 109 -13.17 -8.28 -4.20
CA ALA A 109 -13.23 -6.95 -4.79
C ALA A 109 -12.34 -6.85 -6.04
N ALA A 110 -11.09 -7.31 -5.96
CA ALA A 110 -10.16 -7.33 -7.09
C ALA A 110 -10.68 -8.16 -8.27
N THR A 111 -11.27 -9.31 -8.01
CA THR A 111 -11.82 -10.21 -9.04
C THR A 111 -13.00 -9.54 -9.79
N PHE A 112 -13.83 -8.80 -9.08
CA PHE A 112 -14.92 -8.04 -9.70
C PHE A 112 -14.42 -6.80 -10.44
N LEU A 113 -13.49 -6.05 -9.85
CA LEU A 113 -13.04 -4.76 -10.37
C LEU A 113 -12.04 -4.88 -11.53
N LYS A 114 -11.23 -5.94 -11.59
CA LYS A 114 -10.26 -6.17 -12.69
C LYS A 114 -10.92 -6.15 -14.08
N LYS A 115 -12.19 -6.55 -14.18
CA LYS A 115 -12.93 -6.61 -15.44
C LYS A 115 -13.10 -5.25 -16.12
N PHE A 116 -12.88 -4.16 -15.39
CA PHE A 116 -13.04 -2.79 -15.85
C PHE A 116 -11.69 -2.10 -16.11
N HIS A 117 -10.61 -2.86 -16.29
CA HIS A 117 -9.26 -2.33 -16.55
C HIS A 117 -8.99 -2.08 -18.05
N ASP A 118 -10.01 -1.72 -18.82
CA ASP A 118 -9.83 -1.32 -20.23
C ASP A 118 -9.57 0.19 -20.34
N GLU A 119 -9.31 0.68 -21.57
CA GLU A 119 -9.02 2.11 -21.82
C GLU A 119 -10.24 3.02 -21.63
N THR A 120 -11.41 2.46 -21.33
CA THR A 120 -12.64 3.24 -21.17
C THR A 120 -12.82 3.66 -19.72
N LEU A 121 -13.26 4.90 -19.53
CA LEU A 121 -13.54 5.41 -18.20
C LEU A 121 -14.80 4.73 -17.64
N HIS A 122 -14.61 3.81 -16.70
CA HIS A 122 -15.71 3.20 -15.95
C HIS A 122 -16.01 4.02 -14.68
N ILE A 123 -17.02 4.90 -14.78
CA ILE A 123 -17.38 5.85 -13.69
C ILE A 123 -17.63 5.12 -12.36
N GLY A 124 -18.23 3.93 -12.37
CA GLY A 124 -18.51 3.15 -11.15
C GLY A 124 -17.24 2.76 -10.38
N PRO A 125 -16.37 1.90 -10.96
CA PRO A 125 -15.07 1.56 -10.38
C PRO A 125 -14.20 2.78 -10.03
N ALA A 126 -14.10 3.78 -10.90
CA ALA A 126 -13.33 4.99 -10.64
C ALA A 126 -13.87 5.76 -9.41
N THR A 127 -15.19 5.90 -9.29
CA THR A 127 -15.83 6.52 -8.11
C THR A 127 -15.59 5.70 -6.84
N PHE A 128 -15.64 4.37 -6.93
CA PHE A 128 -15.36 3.50 -5.80
C PHE A 128 -13.91 3.68 -5.30
N TYR A 129 -12.93 3.63 -6.19
CA TYR A 129 -11.52 3.85 -5.84
C TYR A 129 -11.29 5.25 -5.28
N LEU A 130 -11.95 6.27 -5.82
CA LEU A 130 -11.89 7.62 -5.28
C LEU A 130 -12.40 7.69 -3.84
N LEU A 131 -13.58 7.13 -3.57
CA LEU A 131 -14.16 7.14 -2.23
C LEU A 131 -13.28 6.37 -1.25
N ALA A 132 -12.78 5.21 -1.64
CA ALA A 132 -11.86 4.42 -0.82
C ALA A 132 -10.58 5.21 -0.52
N ASN A 133 -10.00 5.87 -1.52
CA ASN A 133 -8.84 6.73 -1.35
C ASN A 133 -9.12 7.93 -0.44
N LEU A 134 -10.24 8.66 -0.62
CA LEU A 134 -10.58 9.83 0.19
C LEU A 134 -10.81 9.48 1.66
N LEU A 135 -11.55 8.39 1.93
CA LEU A 135 -11.77 7.90 3.29
C LEU A 135 -10.45 7.51 3.96
N THR A 136 -9.58 6.82 3.22
CA THR A 136 -8.25 6.43 3.68
C THR A 136 -7.38 7.65 3.95
N THR A 137 -7.37 8.65 3.06
CA THR A 137 -6.65 9.92 3.23
C THR A 137 -7.13 10.68 4.46
N GLY A 138 -8.43 10.67 4.76
CA GLY A 138 -8.97 11.22 6.00
C GLY A 138 -8.38 10.56 7.25
N PHE A 139 -8.29 9.23 7.26
CA PHE A 139 -7.63 8.49 8.35
C PHE A 139 -6.12 8.76 8.39
N LEU A 140 -5.45 8.85 7.24
CA LEU A 140 -4.02 9.11 7.18
C LEU A 140 -3.65 10.52 7.66
N ALA A 141 -4.52 11.51 7.47
CA ALA A 141 -4.36 12.83 8.08
C ALA A 141 -4.42 12.75 9.62
N TYR A 142 -5.33 11.94 10.16
CA TYR A 142 -5.38 11.63 11.60
C TYR A 142 -4.11 10.88 12.06
N PHE A 143 -3.64 9.89 11.31
CA PHE A 143 -2.40 9.19 11.61
C PHE A 143 -1.19 10.14 11.60
N ALA A 144 -1.07 11.02 10.61
CA ALA A 144 -0.02 12.04 10.54
C ALA A 144 -0.08 12.97 11.76
N LYS A 145 -1.29 13.36 12.21
CA LYS A 145 -1.46 14.12 13.45
C LYS A 145 -0.95 13.34 14.67
N LYS A 146 -1.26 12.04 14.80
CA LYS A 146 -0.72 11.21 15.89
C LYS A 146 0.80 11.13 15.88
N VAL A 147 1.42 11.03 14.71
CA VAL A 147 2.88 11.05 14.54
C VAL A 147 3.46 12.43 14.89
N TRP A 148 2.74 13.51 14.61
CA TRP A 148 3.12 14.86 15.02
C TRP A 148 3.12 14.99 16.54
N ASP A 149 2.04 14.55 17.17
CA ASP A 149 1.83 14.60 18.62
C ASP A 149 2.87 13.73 19.37
N SER A 150 3.42 12.69 18.72
CA SER A 150 4.50 11.87 19.27
C SER A 150 5.89 12.53 19.21
N GLY A 151 5.98 13.79 18.76
CA GLY A 151 7.23 14.55 18.59
C GLY A 151 7.96 14.31 17.27
N ALA A 152 7.47 13.41 16.40
CA ALA A 152 8.13 13.05 15.14
C ALA A 152 7.68 13.96 13.97
N GLN A 153 7.74 15.29 14.16
CA GLN A 153 7.17 16.29 13.26
C GLN A 153 7.63 16.17 11.80
N LYS A 154 8.92 15.91 11.55
CA LYS A 154 9.44 15.73 10.19
C LYS A 154 8.78 14.55 9.47
N LEU A 155 8.54 13.45 10.19
CA LEU A 155 7.87 12.27 9.64
C LEU A 155 6.37 12.53 9.45
N ALA A 156 5.73 13.29 10.33
CA ALA A 156 4.35 13.70 10.16
C ALA A 156 4.15 14.56 8.90
N ILE A 157 5.01 15.54 8.66
CA ILE A 157 4.99 16.37 7.44
C ILE A 157 5.23 15.50 6.21
N ALA A 158 6.25 14.65 6.24
CA ALA A 158 6.53 13.73 5.13
C ALA A 158 5.34 12.80 4.84
N THR A 159 4.68 12.29 5.88
CA THR A 159 3.47 11.46 5.77
C THR A 159 2.33 12.23 5.11
N GLY A 160 2.09 13.47 5.50
CA GLY A 160 1.08 14.33 4.88
C GLY A 160 1.38 14.60 3.40
N LEU A 161 2.61 15.00 3.09
CA LEU A 161 3.04 15.30 1.72
C LEU A 161 2.96 14.08 0.79
N ILE A 162 3.44 12.91 1.25
CA ILE A 162 3.42 11.71 0.41
C ILE A 162 1.99 11.18 0.21
N THR A 163 1.12 11.32 1.21
CA THR A 163 -0.30 10.96 1.10
C THR A 163 -1.01 11.86 0.07
N ALA A 164 -0.70 13.16 0.08
CA ALA A 164 -1.24 14.09 -0.91
C ALA A 164 -0.74 13.76 -2.32
N ALA A 165 0.56 13.50 -2.49
CA ALA A 165 1.14 13.10 -3.78
C ALA A 165 0.52 11.79 -4.29
N ALA A 166 0.40 10.77 -3.44
CA ALA A 166 -0.21 9.50 -3.80
C ALA A 166 -1.69 9.63 -4.14
N SER A 167 -2.44 10.48 -3.43
CA SER A 167 -3.84 10.78 -3.75
C SER A 167 -3.97 11.45 -5.13
N VAL A 168 -3.08 12.38 -5.48
CA VAL A 168 -3.07 13.00 -6.81
C VAL A 168 -2.79 11.95 -7.88
N ILE A 169 -1.79 11.08 -7.67
CA ILE A 169 -1.51 9.97 -8.58
C ILE A 169 -2.74 9.07 -8.74
N ALA A 170 -3.41 8.69 -7.65
CA ALA A 170 -4.60 7.84 -7.69
C ALA A 170 -5.75 8.48 -8.47
N ILE A 171 -6.03 9.77 -8.23
CA ILE A 171 -7.08 10.50 -8.97
C ILE A 171 -6.78 10.54 -10.47
N ILE A 172 -5.53 10.84 -10.85
CA ILE A 172 -5.13 10.83 -12.25
C ILE A 172 -5.24 9.42 -12.83
N TYR A 173 -4.84 8.39 -12.08
CA TYR A 173 -4.90 7.00 -12.53
C TYR A 173 -6.33 6.55 -12.81
N ASP A 174 -7.29 6.99 -11.99
CA ASP A 174 -8.70 6.56 -12.08
C ASP A 174 -9.55 7.36 -13.08
N PHE A 175 -9.30 8.67 -13.21
CA PHE A 175 -10.20 9.57 -13.96
C PHE A 175 -9.60 10.09 -15.25
N CYS A 176 -8.30 9.93 -15.48
CA CYS A 176 -7.65 10.37 -16.71
C CYS A 176 -7.27 9.14 -17.55
N PRO A 177 -8.06 8.77 -18.57
CA PRO A 177 -7.65 7.74 -19.53
C PRO A 177 -6.38 8.21 -20.25
N LEU A 178 -5.25 7.57 -19.95
CA LEU A 178 -3.98 7.82 -20.63
C LEU A 178 -3.91 6.91 -21.87
N PRO A 179 -3.81 7.46 -23.10
CA PRO A 179 -3.74 6.65 -24.31
C PRO A 179 -2.53 5.70 -24.28
N PHE A 180 -2.71 4.48 -24.80
CA PHE A 180 -1.77 3.36 -24.68
C PHE A 180 -0.41 3.58 -25.38
N ASP A 181 -0.34 4.49 -26.34
CA ASP A 181 0.83 4.70 -27.21
C ASP A 181 1.43 6.11 -27.08
N ASP A 182 1.81 6.50 -25.86
CA ASP A 182 2.53 7.76 -25.72
C ASP A 182 3.51 7.81 -24.56
N GLN A 183 4.58 8.58 -24.77
CA GLN A 183 5.67 8.82 -23.83
C GLN A 183 5.16 9.31 -22.44
N ASN A 184 3.98 9.90 -22.40
CA ASN A 184 3.29 10.35 -21.20
C ASN A 184 2.96 9.20 -20.23
N ARG A 185 2.67 7.99 -20.74
CA ARG A 185 2.34 6.82 -19.92
C ARG A 185 3.54 6.33 -19.13
N THR A 186 4.71 6.26 -19.77
CA THR A 186 5.96 5.86 -19.09
C THR A 186 6.30 6.83 -17.97
N PHE A 187 6.13 8.14 -18.18
CA PHE A 187 6.36 9.14 -17.13
C PHE A 187 5.37 9.00 -15.98
N PHE A 188 4.08 8.83 -16.29
CA PHE A 188 3.05 8.65 -15.28
C PHE A 188 3.33 7.42 -14.39
N TYR A 189 3.52 6.24 -14.98
CA TYR A 189 3.80 5.04 -14.20
C TYR A 189 5.13 5.14 -13.44
N THR A 190 6.15 5.77 -14.01
CA THR A 190 7.40 6.06 -13.26
C THR A 190 7.10 6.88 -12.01
N ALA A 191 6.34 7.98 -12.15
CA ALA A 191 5.96 8.82 -11.02
C ALA A 191 5.08 8.08 -10.01
N ALA A 192 4.17 7.22 -10.47
CA ALA A 192 3.31 6.41 -9.61
C ALA A 192 4.14 5.40 -8.79
N LEU A 193 4.99 4.62 -9.45
CA LEU A 193 5.86 3.60 -8.81
C LEU A 193 6.80 4.23 -7.78
N VAL A 194 7.43 5.37 -8.11
CA VAL A 194 8.28 6.11 -7.17
C VAL A 194 7.48 6.63 -5.98
N THR A 195 6.31 7.25 -6.23
CA THR A 195 5.44 7.80 -5.19
C THR A 195 4.97 6.71 -4.23
N TRP A 196 4.47 5.58 -4.74
CA TRP A 196 4.00 4.48 -3.90
C TRP A 196 5.13 3.79 -3.14
N GLY A 197 6.32 3.68 -3.73
CA GLY A 197 7.50 3.17 -3.04
C GLY A 197 7.94 4.12 -1.90
N ALA A 198 7.98 5.43 -2.17
CA ALA A 198 8.25 6.43 -1.14
C ALA A 198 7.18 6.43 -0.04
N GLN A 199 5.90 6.25 -0.41
CA GLN A 199 4.79 6.11 0.53
C GLN A 199 5.02 4.93 1.49
N GLY A 200 5.37 3.75 0.98
CA GLY A 200 5.66 2.57 1.79
C GLY A 200 6.78 2.82 2.81
N VAL A 201 7.87 3.46 2.38
CA VAL A 201 8.99 3.81 3.27
C VAL A 201 8.56 4.82 4.33
N ILE A 202 7.89 5.91 3.95
CA ILE A 202 7.49 6.97 4.88
C ILE A 202 6.49 6.44 5.90
N TYR A 203 5.49 5.66 5.47
CA TYR A 203 4.51 5.07 6.39
C TYR A 203 5.17 4.08 7.35
N PHE A 204 6.13 3.28 6.89
CA PHE A 204 6.91 2.40 7.76
C PHE A 204 7.69 3.19 8.83
N LEU A 205 8.38 4.26 8.42
CA LEU A 205 9.14 5.11 9.35
C LEU A 205 8.23 5.81 10.36
N ALA A 206 7.09 6.34 9.90
CA ALA A 206 6.09 6.98 10.74
C ALA A 206 5.45 5.98 11.73
N TYR A 207 5.12 4.78 11.26
CA TYR A 207 4.61 3.70 12.10
C TYR A 207 5.62 3.35 13.19
N ARG A 208 6.89 3.16 12.83
CA ARG A 208 7.95 2.86 13.79
C ARG A 208 8.10 3.96 14.84
N ALA A 209 8.09 5.22 14.42
CA ALA A 209 8.21 6.35 15.34
C ALA A 209 7.05 6.38 16.35
N LEU A 210 5.82 6.19 15.88
CA LEU A 210 4.64 6.16 16.75
C LEU A 210 4.65 4.92 17.66
N HIS A 211 5.04 3.75 17.15
CA HIS A 211 5.19 2.54 17.94
C HIS A 211 6.23 2.73 19.06
N SER A 212 7.41 3.25 18.75
CA SER A 212 8.47 3.52 19.75
C SER A 212 8.00 4.52 20.81
N HIS A 213 7.27 5.55 20.42
CA HIS A 213 6.65 6.49 21.37
C HIS A 213 5.63 5.80 22.29
N ASN A 214 4.77 4.96 21.74
CA ASN A 214 3.78 4.21 22.54
C ASN A 214 4.44 3.25 23.54
N VAL A 215 5.56 2.61 23.15
CA VAL A 215 6.34 1.76 24.06
C VAL A 215 6.99 2.59 25.16
N ALA A 216 7.64 3.70 24.81
CA ALA A 216 8.33 4.57 25.77
C ALA A 216 7.39 5.19 26.82
N THR A 217 6.14 5.46 26.44
CA THR A 217 5.12 6.06 27.32
C THR A 217 4.32 5.02 28.12
N GLY A 218 4.74 3.73 28.13
CA GLY A 218 4.03 2.66 28.83
C GLY A 218 2.62 2.39 28.26
N THR A 219 2.38 2.88 27.05
CA THR A 219 1.11 2.83 26.34
C THR A 219 1.00 1.53 25.51
N SER A 220 2.05 0.71 25.43
CA SER A 220 1.95 -0.66 24.92
C SER A 220 1.70 -1.67 26.05
N SER A 221 0.61 -2.44 25.99
CA SER A 221 0.42 -3.61 26.86
C SER A 221 1.40 -4.71 26.46
N SER A 222 2.43 -4.96 27.26
CA SER A 222 3.28 -6.15 27.14
C SER A 222 2.49 -7.36 27.65
N HIS A 223 1.87 -8.12 26.75
CA HIS A 223 1.19 -9.37 27.11
C HIS A 223 1.77 -10.60 26.40
N ARG A 224 3.03 -10.51 25.92
CA ARG A 224 3.71 -11.62 25.22
C ARG A 224 4.73 -12.37 26.06
N GLU A 225 4.84 -12.07 27.35
CA GLU A 225 5.60 -12.89 28.31
C GLU A 225 4.75 -14.04 28.90
N ASP A 226 3.42 -13.90 28.98
CA ASP A 226 2.56 -14.93 29.59
C ASP A 226 2.39 -16.21 28.73
N LEU A 227 2.46 -16.10 27.40
CA LEU A 227 2.30 -17.26 26.52
C LEU A 227 3.51 -18.20 26.49
N ARG A 228 4.68 -17.78 27.00
CA ARG A 228 5.84 -18.69 27.14
C ARG A 228 5.78 -19.52 28.43
N HIS A 229 5.02 -19.09 29.43
CA HIS A 229 4.83 -19.83 30.68
C HIS A 229 3.63 -20.79 30.66
N SER A 230 2.71 -20.67 29.71
CA SER A 230 1.53 -21.53 29.62
C SER A 230 1.74 -22.83 28.82
N PHE A 231 2.93 -23.06 28.26
CA PHE A 231 3.29 -24.29 27.54
C PHE A 231 4.47 -25.04 28.17
N GLY A 232 4.75 -24.79 29.47
CA GLY A 232 5.68 -25.57 30.28
C GLY A 232 4.99 -26.78 30.91
#